data_AF-A0A8D8TCV8-F1
#
_entry.id   AF-A0A8D8TCV8-F1
#
_cell.length_a   1.000
_cell.length_b   1.000
_cell.length_c   1.000
_cell.angle_alpha   90.00
_cell.angle_beta   90.00
_cell.angle_gamma   90.00
#
_symmetry.space_group_name_H-M   'P 1'
#
loop_
_entity.id
_entity.type
_entity.pdbx_description
1 polymer ?
#
loop_
_entity_poly.entity_id
_entity_poly.type
_entity_poly.pdbx_seq_one_letter_code
_entity_poly.pdbx_strand_id
1 'polypeptide(L)'
;LITGIITLNAQKLMTLVPIVACQDKTLKVLRKSEVTQIIPLGGTPTCVHLFNNDGGVTGDLLLVGTMHGEVVLYQISHQEFSIKWSLPSTKSMSCVTCLYCYDMSANDSLDLIIGRDDGTIEIYALLMRDEGQMAPMLRFSYFCNESITSLQAGVIGTPGFDEILVTTYSGWLFGLTTESIDKQTNELNANISPATDDKIRISKLKMEIETLEQAVAKERDQYEKLTQEDSAGLCTLPALKVNDKLIIDTEEKAYLLSIEVDVPIDNVLVQCDTYIELLDVDKNTAVLSLSECDPHSGNAVLATYRCQANTTR
;
A
#
# COMPACT_ATOMS: atom_id res chain seq x y z
N LEU A 1 -10.39 -17.90 4.65
CA LEU A 1 -9.31 -17.75 3.64
C LEU A 1 -8.00 -17.46 4.36
N ILE A 2 -6.87 -17.91 3.81
CA ILE A 2 -5.52 -17.61 4.33
C ILE A 2 -5.09 -16.26 3.75
N THR A 3 -4.62 -15.35 4.61
CA THR A 3 -4.15 -14.02 4.19
C THR A 3 -2.62 -13.92 4.18
N GLY A 4 -1.92 -14.80 4.92
CA GLY A 4 -0.46 -14.84 4.92
C GLY A 4 0.07 -16.11 5.58
N ILE A 5 1.30 -16.48 5.22
CA ILE A 5 2.04 -17.60 5.83
C ILE A 5 3.46 -17.12 6.09
N ILE A 6 3.95 -17.37 7.30
CA ILE A 6 5.33 -17.06 7.69
C ILE A 6 5.83 -18.15 8.63
N THR A 7 7.14 -18.33 8.74
CA THR A 7 7.72 -19.23 9.74
C THR A 7 8.52 -18.40 10.72
N LEU A 8 8.37 -18.67 12.02
CA LEU A 8 9.30 -18.15 13.03
C LEU A 8 10.73 -18.61 12.74
N ASN A 9 11.72 -17.96 13.33
CA ASN A 9 13.11 -18.23 13.00
C ASN A 9 13.52 -19.64 13.45
N ALA A 10 13.61 -20.57 12.49
CA ALA A 10 13.89 -21.97 12.76
C ALA A 10 15.32 -22.22 13.26
N GLN A 11 16.27 -21.35 12.92
CA GLN A 11 17.65 -21.46 13.40
C GLN A 11 17.74 -21.11 14.90
N LYS A 12 17.05 -20.06 15.33
CA LYS A 12 17.02 -19.65 16.74
C LYS A 12 16.17 -20.57 17.60
N LEU A 13 15.03 -21.01 17.07
CA LEU A 13 14.09 -21.88 17.78
C LEU A 13 14.44 -23.37 17.70
N MET A 14 15.41 -23.75 16.86
CA MET A 14 15.80 -25.14 16.58
C MET A 14 14.62 -26.03 16.16
N THR A 15 13.54 -25.43 15.64
CA THR A 15 12.33 -26.11 15.23
C THR A 15 11.55 -25.27 14.22
N LEU A 16 10.84 -25.92 13.31
CA LEU A 16 10.01 -25.25 12.31
C LEU A 16 8.66 -24.91 12.94
N VAL A 17 8.32 -23.62 13.01
CA VAL A 17 7.03 -23.14 13.52
C VAL A 17 6.36 -22.26 12.46
N PRO A 18 5.59 -22.86 11.53
CA PRO A 18 4.80 -22.10 10.59
C PRO A 18 3.62 -21.42 11.31
N ILE A 19 3.29 -20.22 10.85
CA ILE A 19 2.17 -19.41 11.31
C ILE A 19 1.33 -19.08 10.09
N VAL A 20 0.04 -19.38 10.19
CA VAL A 20 -0.94 -19.09 9.14
C VAL A 20 -1.87 -18.00 9.62
N ALA A 21 -1.78 -16.83 9.00
CA ALA A 21 -2.69 -15.71 9.21
C ALA A 21 -3.98 -15.93 8.41
N CYS A 22 -5.13 -15.76 9.07
CA CYS A 22 -6.43 -16.10 8.52
C CYS A 22 -7.37 -14.90 8.53
N GLN A 23 -8.25 -14.84 7.53
CA GLN A 23 -9.26 -13.79 7.39
C GLN A 23 -10.25 -13.73 8.58
N ASP A 24 -10.39 -14.85 9.30
CA ASP A 24 -11.23 -15.02 10.51
C ASP A 24 -10.65 -14.32 11.76
N LYS A 25 -9.70 -13.39 11.59
CA LYS A 25 -9.01 -12.65 12.65
C LYS A 25 -8.21 -13.56 13.60
N THR A 26 -7.58 -14.61 13.07
CA THR A 26 -6.74 -15.51 13.86
C THR A 26 -5.37 -15.75 13.23
N LEU A 27 -4.37 -16.02 14.08
CA LEU A 27 -3.13 -16.71 13.69
C LEU A 27 -3.20 -18.16 14.16
N LYS A 28 -2.93 -19.09 13.26
CA LYS A 28 -2.85 -20.53 13.57
C LYS A 28 -1.38 -20.92 13.61
N VAL A 29 -0.91 -21.32 14.79
CA VAL A 29 0.49 -21.72 15.01
C VAL A 29 0.62 -23.23 14.82
N LEU A 30 1.37 -23.65 13.81
CA LEU A 30 1.54 -25.06 13.48
C LEU A 30 2.83 -25.61 14.07
N ARG A 31 2.75 -26.82 14.63
CA ARG A 31 3.92 -27.61 15.03
C ARG A 31 3.65 -29.04 14.62
N LYS A 32 4.60 -29.69 13.94
CA LYS A 32 4.47 -31.08 13.48
C LYS A 32 3.15 -31.33 12.70
N SER A 33 2.76 -30.37 11.85
CA SER A 33 1.54 -30.41 11.04
C SER A 33 0.22 -30.33 11.81
N GLU A 34 0.23 -30.00 13.09
CA GLU A 34 -0.96 -29.78 13.90
C GLU A 34 -1.06 -28.31 14.35
N VAL A 35 -2.27 -27.78 14.43
CA VAL A 35 -2.53 -26.45 15.00
C VAL A 35 -2.41 -26.56 16.51
N THR A 36 -1.38 -25.95 17.07
CA THR A 36 -1.08 -26.00 18.52
C THR A 36 -1.61 -24.81 19.29
N GLN A 37 -1.70 -23.64 18.65
CA GLN A 37 -2.28 -22.43 19.23
C GLN A 37 -3.11 -21.70 18.18
N ILE A 38 -4.19 -21.06 18.63
CA ILE A 38 -5.01 -20.15 17.84
C ILE A 38 -5.00 -18.81 18.58
N ILE A 39 -4.38 -17.81 17.97
CA ILE A 39 -4.20 -16.49 18.56
C ILE A 39 -5.25 -15.56 17.96
N PRO A 40 -6.17 -14.98 18.76
CA PRO A 40 -7.14 -14.01 18.27
C PRO A 40 -6.47 -12.66 18.00
N LEU A 41 -6.95 -11.96 16.96
CA LEU A 41 -6.48 -10.65 16.52
C LEU A 41 -7.61 -9.61 16.61
N GLY A 42 -7.25 -8.33 16.77
CA GLY A 42 -8.21 -7.21 16.75
C GLY A 42 -8.84 -6.96 15.38
N GLY A 43 -8.04 -7.12 14.32
CA GLY A 43 -8.45 -6.97 12.92
C GLY A 43 -8.09 -8.17 12.05
N THR A 44 -8.61 -8.18 10.83
CA THR A 44 -8.19 -9.15 9.81
C THR A 44 -6.73 -8.89 9.44
N PRO A 45 -5.82 -9.87 9.58
CA PRO A 45 -4.40 -9.68 9.27
C PRO A 45 -4.21 -9.60 7.75
N THR A 46 -3.45 -8.60 7.31
CA THR A 46 -3.18 -8.30 5.90
C THR A 46 -1.72 -8.54 5.54
N CYS A 47 -0.81 -8.40 6.50
CA CYS A 47 0.58 -8.76 6.34
C CYS A 47 1.17 -9.29 7.67
N VAL A 48 2.19 -10.13 7.56
CA VAL A 48 2.96 -10.66 8.69
C VAL A 48 4.44 -10.57 8.38
N HIS A 49 5.26 -10.21 9.37
CA HIS A 49 6.70 -10.06 9.20
C HIS A 49 7.46 -10.45 10.45
N LEU A 50 8.67 -11.00 10.31
CA LEU A 50 9.51 -11.30 11.47
C LEU A 50 10.06 -9.99 12.05
N PHE A 51 9.97 -9.85 13.37
CA PHE A 51 10.59 -8.71 14.05
C PHE A 51 12.11 -8.72 13.83
N ASN A 52 12.70 -7.56 13.59
CA ASN A 52 14.12 -7.42 13.21
C ASN A 52 14.55 -8.29 12.01
N ASN A 53 13.60 -8.63 11.13
CA ASN A 53 13.77 -9.55 9.99
C ASN A 53 14.17 -11.00 10.37
N ASP A 54 14.30 -11.31 11.66
CA ASP A 54 14.85 -12.58 12.13
C ASP A 54 14.18 -13.12 13.40
N GLY A 55 13.04 -12.55 13.79
CA GLY A 55 12.26 -12.92 14.97
C GLY A 55 12.82 -12.35 16.28
N GLY A 56 13.71 -11.37 16.22
CA GLY A 56 14.39 -10.78 17.37
C GLY A 56 15.31 -11.75 18.10
N VAL A 57 15.77 -11.41 19.31
CA VAL A 57 16.80 -12.17 20.04
C VAL A 57 16.45 -13.66 20.18
N THR A 58 15.19 -13.96 20.50
CA THR A 58 14.67 -15.30 20.75
C THR A 58 14.13 -16.00 19.50
N GLY A 59 13.92 -15.29 18.39
CA GLY A 59 13.39 -15.85 17.14
C GLY A 59 11.88 -16.09 17.10
N ASP A 60 11.16 -15.72 18.17
CA ASP A 60 9.72 -15.95 18.38
C ASP A 60 8.86 -14.68 18.28
N LEU A 61 9.44 -13.56 17.82
CA LEU A 61 8.74 -12.29 17.68
C LEU A 61 8.18 -12.08 16.26
N LEU A 62 6.87 -11.82 16.18
CA LEU A 62 6.13 -11.65 14.94
C LEU A 62 5.38 -10.30 14.94
N LEU A 63 5.60 -9.51 13.89
CA LEU A 63 4.82 -8.33 13.57
C LEU A 63 3.61 -8.72 12.72
N VAL A 64 2.45 -8.14 13.04
CA VAL A 64 1.20 -8.35 12.31
C VAL A 64 0.59 -7.00 12.00
N GLY A 65 0.34 -6.73 10.71
CA GLY A 65 -0.44 -5.60 10.23
C GLY A 65 -1.85 -6.04 9.89
N THR A 66 -2.83 -5.16 10.11
CA THR A 66 -4.26 -5.47 9.91
C THR A 66 -4.93 -4.54 8.89
N MET A 67 -6.09 -4.98 8.42
CA MET A 67 -6.96 -4.24 7.50
C MET A 67 -7.43 -2.89 8.06
N HIS A 68 -7.54 -2.76 9.38
CA HIS A 68 -7.94 -1.50 10.03
C HIS A 68 -6.75 -0.61 10.38
N GLY A 69 -5.53 -0.95 9.98
CA GLY A 69 -4.36 -0.10 10.20
C GLY A 69 -3.57 -0.37 11.48
N GLU A 70 -4.02 -1.31 12.33
CA GLU A 70 -3.31 -1.70 13.54
C GLU A 70 -2.04 -2.50 13.20
N VAL A 71 -0.97 -2.26 13.96
CA VAL A 71 0.25 -3.09 13.93
C VAL A 71 0.56 -3.60 15.33
N VAL A 72 0.79 -4.90 15.46
CA VAL A 72 1.00 -5.54 16.77
C VAL A 72 2.22 -6.44 16.74
N LEU A 73 3.03 -6.37 17.80
CA LEU A 73 4.17 -7.28 18.01
C LEU A 73 3.75 -8.40 18.99
N TYR A 74 3.69 -9.62 18.47
CA TYR A 74 3.44 -10.83 19.24
C TYR A 74 4.75 -11.55 19.57
N GLN A 75 4.88 -12.06 20.78
CA GLN A 75 5.84 -13.11 21.12
C GLN A 75 5.10 -14.44 21.21
N ILE A 76 5.49 -15.41 20.40
CA ILE A 76 4.78 -16.68 20.24
C ILE A 76 5.68 -17.81 20.75
N SER A 77 5.51 -18.14 22.02
CA SER A 77 6.26 -19.22 22.67
C SER A 77 5.70 -20.60 22.29
N HIS A 78 6.23 -21.66 22.91
CA HIS A 78 5.74 -23.02 22.68
C HIS A 78 4.29 -23.24 23.17
N GLN A 79 3.90 -22.63 24.29
CA GLN A 79 2.61 -22.89 24.95
C GLN A 79 1.69 -21.66 24.98
N GLU A 80 2.27 -20.47 25.04
CA GLU A 80 1.54 -19.21 25.19
C GLU A 80 1.99 -18.16 24.18
N PHE A 81 1.21 -17.10 24.05
CA PHE A 81 1.61 -15.89 23.36
C PHE A 81 1.48 -14.68 24.28
N SER A 82 2.27 -13.65 24.02
CA SER A 82 2.13 -12.35 24.67
C SER A 82 2.21 -11.22 23.65
N ILE A 83 1.53 -10.12 23.92
CA ILE A 83 1.63 -8.89 23.12
C ILE A 83 2.70 -8.02 23.76
N LYS A 84 3.71 -7.62 22.98
CA LYS A 84 4.78 -6.73 23.46
C LYS A 84 4.39 -5.26 23.37
N TRP A 85 3.74 -4.90 22.28
CA TRP A 85 3.12 -3.59 22.08
C TRP A 85 2.13 -3.68 20.92
N SER A 86 1.26 -2.69 20.86
CA SER A 86 0.35 -2.46 19.75
C SER A 86 0.39 -1.00 19.35
N LEU A 87 0.53 -0.73 18.06
CA LEU A 87 0.25 0.55 17.45
C LEU A 87 -1.23 0.53 17.03
N PRO A 88 -2.12 1.20 17.77
CA PRO A 88 -3.54 1.20 17.46
C PRO A 88 -3.79 1.95 16.15
N SER A 89 -4.90 1.60 15.49
CA SER A 89 -5.41 2.43 14.41
C SER A 89 -5.82 3.81 14.96
N THR A 90 -5.44 4.88 14.26
CA THR A 90 -5.98 6.22 14.50
C THR A 90 -6.92 6.57 13.34
N LYS A 91 -7.75 7.60 13.51
CA LYS A 91 -8.75 8.11 12.54
C LYS A 91 -8.29 8.18 11.07
N SER A 92 -6.99 8.28 10.80
CA SER A 92 -6.43 8.43 9.45
C SER A 92 -5.66 7.20 8.94
N MET A 93 -5.62 6.09 9.70
CA MET A 93 -4.76 4.95 9.35
C MET A 93 -5.46 3.97 8.43
N SER A 94 -4.95 3.88 7.20
CA SER A 94 -5.38 2.89 6.22
C SER A 94 -4.79 1.50 6.51
N CYS A 95 -5.34 0.49 5.82
CA CYS A 95 -4.90 -0.90 5.84
C CYS A 95 -3.38 -1.01 5.71
N VAL A 96 -2.76 -1.80 6.58
CA VAL A 96 -1.32 -2.10 6.50
C VAL A 96 -1.11 -3.10 5.37
N THR A 97 -0.26 -2.79 4.41
CA THR A 97 0.01 -3.68 3.26
C THR A 97 1.35 -4.38 3.37
N CYS A 98 2.35 -3.73 3.98
CA CYS A 98 3.68 -4.28 4.14
C CYS A 98 4.41 -3.70 5.35
N LEU A 99 5.34 -4.48 5.88
CA LEU A 99 6.16 -4.18 7.05
C LEU A 99 7.61 -4.60 6.77
N TYR A 100 8.57 -3.81 7.24
CA TYR A 100 9.98 -4.15 7.16
C TYR A 100 10.76 -3.51 8.31
N CYS A 101 11.95 -4.05 8.61
CA CYS A 101 12.83 -3.50 9.63
C CYS A 101 14.17 -3.11 9.01
N TYR A 102 14.62 -1.88 9.24
CA TYR A 102 15.90 -1.39 8.75
C TYR A 102 16.41 -0.24 9.62
N ASP A 103 17.72 -0.15 9.85
CA ASP A 103 18.32 0.95 10.61
C ASP A 103 18.46 2.20 9.72
N MET A 104 17.39 3.01 9.65
CA MET A 104 17.43 4.30 8.95
C MET A 104 18.09 5.40 9.80
N SER A 105 18.26 5.15 11.09
CA SER A 105 18.79 6.10 12.07
C SER A 105 20.29 5.99 12.29
N ALA A 106 20.96 5.00 11.68
CA ALA A 106 22.36 4.65 11.86
C ALA A 106 22.76 4.51 13.34
N ASN A 107 21.92 3.83 14.13
CA ASN A 107 22.11 3.64 15.56
C ASN A 107 22.22 2.17 15.99
N ASP A 108 22.43 1.27 15.04
CA ASP A 108 22.50 -0.19 15.19
C ASP A 108 21.20 -0.83 15.73
N SER A 109 20.10 -0.08 15.76
CA SER A 109 18.76 -0.56 16.08
C SER A 109 17.86 -0.41 14.86
N LEU A 110 17.19 -1.50 14.49
CA LEU A 110 16.30 -1.48 13.33
C LEU A 110 15.04 -0.65 13.64
N ASP A 111 14.74 0.29 12.75
CA ASP A 111 13.47 1.02 12.73
C ASP A 111 12.40 0.17 12.04
N LEU A 112 11.14 0.36 12.42
CA LEU A 112 9.99 -0.27 11.78
C LEU A 112 9.47 0.62 10.65
N ILE A 113 9.43 0.09 9.44
CA ILE A 113 8.89 0.76 8.25
C ILE A 113 7.54 0.12 7.91
N ILE A 114 6.53 0.96 7.75
CA ILE A 114 5.14 0.56 7.50
C ILE A 114 4.68 1.18 6.18
N GLY A 115 4.15 0.35 5.28
CA GLY A 115 3.47 0.79 4.06
C GLY A 115 1.97 0.54 4.17
N ARG A 116 1.18 1.51 3.69
CA ARG A 116 -0.28 1.47 3.78
C ARG A 116 -0.96 1.58 2.43
N ASP A 117 -2.21 1.14 2.42
CA ASP A 117 -3.06 1.12 1.24
C ASP A 117 -3.61 2.50 0.82
N ASP A 118 -3.37 3.55 1.59
CA ASP A 118 -3.65 4.91 1.13
C ASP A 118 -2.41 5.60 0.54
N GLY A 119 -1.26 4.92 0.49
CA GLY A 119 0.00 5.50 0.03
C GLY A 119 0.83 6.15 1.13
N THR A 120 0.42 6.01 2.39
CA THR A 120 1.23 6.46 3.53
C THR A 120 2.37 5.49 3.80
N ILE A 121 3.57 6.02 4.00
CA ILE A 121 4.77 5.32 4.43
C ILE A 121 5.23 5.95 5.73
N GLU A 122 5.43 5.14 6.76
CA GLU A 122 5.80 5.60 8.09
C GLU A 122 7.05 4.88 8.60
N ILE A 123 7.94 5.62 9.27
CA ILE A 123 9.12 5.08 9.93
C ILE A 123 8.98 5.30 11.42
N TYR A 124 9.04 4.22 12.20
CA TYR A 124 8.94 4.23 13.65
C TYR A 124 10.24 3.76 14.29
N ALA A 125 10.79 4.60 15.18
CA ALA A 125 11.85 4.17 16.08
C ALA A 125 11.27 3.33 17.21
N LEU A 126 11.91 2.21 17.51
CA LEU A 126 11.48 1.28 18.55
C LEU A 126 12.27 1.53 19.83
N LEU A 127 11.78 2.46 20.64
CA LEU A 127 12.47 2.89 21.86
C LEU A 127 12.00 2.09 23.06
N MET A 128 12.94 1.71 23.92
CA MET A 128 12.63 1.17 25.25
C MET A 128 12.20 2.35 26.15
N ARG A 129 11.00 2.28 26.72
CA ARG A 129 10.51 3.20 27.75
C ARG A 129 10.69 2.59 29.14
N ASP A 130 10.33 3.38 30.16
CA ASP A 130 10.33 2.97 31.55
C ASP A 130 9.67 1.59 31.75
N GLU A 131 10.19 0.81 32.69
CA GLU A 131 9.78 -0.58 32.96
C GLU A 131 10.08 -1.61 31.85
N GLY A 132 10.91 -1.26 30.86
CA GLY A 132 11.38 -2.20 29.83
C GLY A 132 10.34 -2.51 28.75
N GLN A 133 9.31 -1.68 28.61
CA GLN A 133 8.33 -1.78 27.54
C GLN A 133 8.82 -1.04 26.29
N MET A 134 8.81 -1.74 25.15
CA MET A 134 9.16 -1.15 23.86
C MET A 134 7.95 -0.40 23.29
N ALA A 135 8.12 0.85 22.90
CA ALA A 135 7.05 1.68 22.35
C ALA A 135 7.48 2.30 21.00
N PRO A 136 6.78 2.01 19.90
CA PRO A 136 7.03 2.67 18.62
C PRO A 136 6.82 4.18 18.70
N MET A 137 7.74 4.96 18.14
CA MET A 137 7.66 6.42 18.02
C MET A 137 7.83 6.82 16.57
N LEU A 138 6.83 7.50 16.00
CA LEU A 138 6.86 7.98 14.62
C LEU A 138 8.02 8.98 14.44
N ARG A 139 8.85 8.76 13.43
CA ARG A 139 10.01 9.60 13.08
C ARG A 139 9.79 10.34 11.77
N PHE A 140 9.17 9.67 10.80
CA PHE A 140 8.98 10.19 9.46
C PHE A 140 7.70 9.61 8.85
N SER A 141 7.01 10.43 8.06
CA SER A 141 5.84 10.04 7.28
C SER A 141 5.92 10.66 5.89
N TYR A 142 5.60 9.87 4.88
CA TYR A 142 5.49 10.30 3.49
C TYR A 142 4.18 9.78 2.89
N PHE A 143 3.63 10.50 1.92
CA PHE A 143 2.38 10.15 1.25
C PHE A 143 2.57 10.24 -0.26
N CYS A 144 2.34 9.12 -0.98
CA CYS A 144 2.54 9.05 -2.43
C CYS A 144 1.24 8.98 -3.24
N ASN A 145 0.07 9.12 -2.59
CA ASN A 145 -1.25 9.15 -3.24
C ASN A 145 -1.59 7.89 -4.07
N GLU A 146 -1.03 6.74 -3.70
CA GLU A 146 -1.25 5.47 -4.37
C GLU A 146 -0.97 4.31 -3.41
N SER A 147 -1.73 3.21 -3.46
CA SER A 147 -1.58 2.10 -2.52
C SER A 147 -0.17 1.50 -2.56
N ILE A 148 0.47 1.40 -1.39
CA ILE A 148 1.77 0.73 -1.28
C ILE A 148 1.56 -0.78 -1.38
N THR A 149 2.31 -1.44 -2.26
CA THR A 149 2.23 -2.90 -2.47
C THR A 149 3.39 -3.64 -1.82
N SER A 150 4.58 -3.05 -1.77
CA SER A 150 5.75 -3.61 -1.09
C SER A 150 6.75 -2.52 -0.72
N LEU A 151 7.59 -2.82 0.26
CA LEU A 151 8.71 -1.97 0.63
C LEU A 151 9.91 -2.81 1.05
N GLN A 152 11.10 -2.27 0.83
CA GLN A 152 12.38 -2.74 1.35
C GLN A 152 13.26 -1.54 1.68
N ALA A 153 14.36 -1.76 2.39
CA ALA A 153 15.34 -0.71 2.65
C ALA A 153 16.76 -1.25 2.58
N GLY A 154 17.68 -0.38 2.18
CA GLY A 154 19.07 -0.70 1.90
C GLY A 154 19.76 0.43 1.15
N VAL A 155 20.94 0.16 0.59
CA VAL A 155 21.69 1.10 -0.25
C VAL A 155 21.54 0.67 -1.71
N ILE A 156 20.85 1.47 -2.53
CA ILE A 156 20.50 1.12 -3.91
C ILE A 156 21.06 2.14 -4.91
N GLY A 157 20.74 3.43 -4.73
CA GLY A 157 21.22 4.52 -5.59
C GLY A 157 22.67 4.89 -5.32
N THR A 158 22.89 5.72 -4.29
CA THR A 158 24.21 6.28 -3.97
C THR A 158 24.85 5.51 -2.81
N PRO A 159 26.09 4.98 -2.98
CA PRO A 159 26.80 4.32 -1.89
C PRO A 159 26.95 5.21 -0.66
N GLY A 160 26.61 4.68 0.51
CA GLY A 160 26.71 5.40 1.79
C GLY A 160 25.46 6.19 2.18
N PHE A 161 24.39 6.16 1.37
CA PHE A 161 23.09 6.70 1.72
C PHE A 161 22.04 5.59 1.72
N ASP A 162 21.40 5.41 2.87
CA ASP A 162 20.29 4.48 3.01
C ASP A 162 19.04 4.99 2.29
N GLU A 163 18.29 4.05 1.72
CA GLU A 163 17.09 4.30 0.93
C GLU A 163 15.99 3.32 1.28
N ILE A 164 14.75 3.80 1.25
CA ILE A 164 13.55 2.94 1.26
C ILE A 164 13.08 2.80 -0.17
N LEU A 165 13.09 1.57 -0.67
CA LEU A 165 12.54 1.20 -1.97
C LEU A 165 11.07 0.83 -1.82
N VAL A 166 10.23 1.42 -2.66
CA VAL A 166 8.78 1.33 -2.55
C VAL A 166 8.19 0.94 -3.90
N THR A 167 7.22 0.02 -3.88
CA THR A 167 6.37 -0.25 -5.03
C THR A 167 4.92 0.12 -4.75
N THR A 168 4.24 0.67 -5.75
CA THR A 168 2.82 1.05 -5.67
C THR A 168 1.91 0.15 -6.51
N TYR A 169 0.60 0.44 -6.54
CA TYR A 169 -0.41 -0.35 -7.25
C TYR A 169 -0.23 -0.38 -8.77
N SER A 170 -0.02 0.78 -9.41
CA SER A 170 0.25 0.91 -10.85
C SER A 170 1.69 0.53 -11.23
N GLY A 171 2.50 0.14 -10.25
CA GLY A 171 3.85 -0.39 -10.47
C GLY A 171 4.95 0.66 -10.49
N TRP A 172 4.72 1.86 -9.93
CA TRP A 172 5.82 2.79 -9.70
C TRP A 172 6.82 2.17 -8.72
N LEU A 173 8.09 2.20 -9.09
CA LEU A 173 9.21 1.85 -8.24
C LEU A 173 10.00 3.11 -7.95
N PHE A 174 10.00 3.56 -6.69
CA PHE A 174 10.71 4.77 -6.29
C PHE A 174 11.45 4.58 -4.96
N GLY A 175 12.46 5.42 -4.74
CA GLY A 175 13.30 5.41 -3.54
C GLY A 175 13.10 6.68 -2.71
N LEU A 176 13.05 6.53 -1.39
CA LEU A 176 13.19 7.64 -0.44
C LEU A 176 14.59 7.58 0.15
N THR A 177 15.48 8.48 -0.29
CA THR A 177 16.91 8.49 0.07
C THR A 177 17.23 9.43 1.21
N THR A 178 18.24 9.08 2.01
CA THR A 178 18.85 9.98 3.01
C THR A 178 19.85 10.97 2.41
N GLU A 179 20.19 10.83 1.14
CA GLU A 179 21.05 11.79 0.43
C GLU A 179 20.41 13.18 0.39
N SER A 180 21.15 14.20 0.83
CA SER A 180 20.70 15.59 0.73
C SER A 180 20.84 16.09 -0.71
N ILE A 181 19.74 16.07 -1.45
CA ILE A 181 19.71 16.48 -2.87
C ILE A 181 20.11 17.97 -3.05
N ASP A 182 19.95 18.81 -2.02
CA ASP A 182 20.27 20.25 -2.07
C ASP A 182 21.79 20.55 -2.20
N LYS A 183 22.66 19.63 -1.75
CA LYS A 183 24.12 19.89 -1.68
C LYS A 183 24.83 19.89 -3.03
N GLN A 184 24.19 19.44 -4.11
CA GLN A 184 24.79 19.47 -5.45
C GLN A 184 24.71 20.85 -6.13
N THR A 185 24.13 21.86 -5.47
CA THR A 185 24.03 23.21 -6.04
C THR A 185 25.28 24.07 -5.79
N ASN A 186 26.19 23.70 -4.87
CA ASN A 186 27.23 24.64 -4.40
C ASN A 186 28.69 24.17 -4.37
N GLU A 187 29.07 22.97 -4.80
CA GLU A 187 30.49 22.58 -4.78
C GLU A 187 30.98 21.89 -6.07
N LEU A 188 31.57 22.71 -6.95
CA LEU A 188 32.86 22.49 -7.63
C LEU A 188 33.19 21.14 -8.30
N ASN A 189 32.21 20.28 -8.61
CA ASN A 189 32.40 19.15 -9.51
C ASN A 189 31.58 19.34 -10.78
N ALA A 190 32.20 20.03 -11.74
CA ALA A 190 31.80 20.01 -13.12
C ALA A 190 31.83 18.57 -13.63
N ASN A 191 30.66 18.00 -13.94
CA ASN A 191 30.48 17.24 -15.18
C ASN A 191 29.04 16.85 -15.56
N ILE A 192 28.00 17.37 -14.90
CA ILE A 192 26.68 17.74 -15.48
C ILE A 192 25.91 18.44 -14.35
N SER A 193 25.36 19.64 -14.58
CA SER A 193 24.45 20.24 -13.59
C SER A 193 23.13 19.46 -13.59
N PRO A 194 22.46 19.24 -12.44
CA PRO A 194 21.18 18.53 -12.37
C PRO A 194 20.12 19.14 -13.31
N ALA A 195 20.16 20.46 -13.50
CA ALA A 195 19.32 21.19 -14.45
C ALA A 195 19.56 20.84 -15.94
N THR A 196 20.70 20.25 -16.30
CA THR A 196 21.01 19.81 -17.67
C THR A 196 20.56 18.37 -17.90
N ASP A 197 20.70 17.50 -16.90
CA ASP A 197 20.15 16.14 -16.96
C ASP A 197 18.63 16.15 -17.04
N ASP A 198 17.96 17.01 -16.26
CA ASP A 198 16.51 17.17 -16.33
C ASP A 198 16.06 17.67 -17.72
N LYS A 199 16.80 18.60 -18.32
CA LYS A 199 16.52 19.06 -19.69
C LYS A 199 16.66 17.94 -20.72
N ILE A 200 17.67 17.09 -20.57
CA ILE A 200 17.87 15.93 -21.45
C ILE A 200 16.77 14.89 -21.24
N ARG A 201 16.35 14.63 -19.99
CA ARG A 201 15.23 13.73 -19.68
C ARG A 201 13.92 14.26 -20.28
N ILE A 202 13.63 15.54 -20.08
CA ILE A 202 12.43 16.19 -20.64
C ILE A 202 12.45 16.13 -22.18
N SER A 203 13.60 16.36 -22.83
CA SER A 203 13.66 16.30 -24.30
C SER A 203 13.46 14.88 -24.83
N LYS A 204 14.02 13.86 -24.16
CA LYS A 204 13.76 12.45 -24.47
C LYS A 204 12.29 12.07 -24.30
N LEU A 205 11.68 12.44 -23.17
CA LEU A 205 10.26 12.19 -22.91
C LEU A 205 9.35 12.84 -23.97
N LYS A 206 9.67 14.06 -24.41
CA LYS A 206 8.91 14.72 -25.49
C LYS A 206 8.99 13.95 -26.81
N MET A 207 10.16 13.45 -27.16
CA MET A 207 10.34 12.65 -28.38
C MET A 207 9.62 11.31 -28.30
N GLU A 208 9.63 10.69 -27.13
CA GLU A 208 8.89 9.44 -26.87
C GLU A 208 7.38 9.65 -26.96
N ILE A 209 6.86 10.73 -26.35
CA ILE A 209 5.45 11.12 -26.47
C ILE A 209 5.07 11.32 -27.93
N GLU A 210 5.83 12.10 -28.71
CA GLU A 210 5.54 12.34 -30.12
C GLU A 210 5.51 11.04 -30.94
N THR A 211 6.45 10.13 -30.67
CA THR A 211 6.52 8.82 -31.33
C THR A 211 5.31 7.96 -30.98
N LEU A 212 4.92 7.93 -29.70
CA LEU A 212 3.76 7.17 -29.22
C LEU A 212 2.45 7.75 -29.74
N GLU A 213 2.30 9.08 -29.78
CA GLU A 213 1.13 9.76 -30.33
C GLU A 213 0.92 9.41 -31.80
N GLN A 214 1.99 9.42 -32.61
CA GLN A 214 1.93 9.02 -34.02
C GLN A 214 1.53 7.55 -34.18
N ALA A 215 2.09 6.65 -33.36
CA ALA A 215 1.74 5.23 -33.39
C ALA A 215 0.27 4.99 -33.00
N VAL A 216 -0.20 5.62 -31.92
CA VAL A 216 -1.58 5.53 -31.45
C VAL A 216 -2.56 6.10 -32.47
N ALA A 217 -2.25 7.24 -33.09
CA ALA A 217 -3.09 7.82 -34.15
C ALA A 217 -3.24 6.87 -35.33
N LYS A 218 -2.13 6.26 -35.79
CA LYS A 218 -2.14 5.29 -36.88
C LYS A 218 -2.96 4.05 -36.56
N GLU A 219 -2.88 3.53 -35.33
CA GLU A 219 -3.66 2.36 -34.91
C GLU A 219 -5.14 2.71 -34.70
N ARG A 220 -5.46 3.92 -34.22
CA ARG A 220 -6.84 4.42 -34.14
C ARG A 220 -7.50 4.51 -35.51
N ASP A 221 -6.79 5.07 -36.50
CA ASP A 221 -7.29 5.15 -37.89
C ASP A 221 -7.52 3.76 -38.50
N GLN A 222 -6.66 2.78 -38.17
CA GLN A 222 -6.84 1.39 -38.58
C GLN A 222 -8.06 0.76 -37.91
N TYR A 223 -8.21 0.96 -36.61
CA TYR A 223 -9.35 0.46 -35.84
C TYR A 223 -10.68 1.05 -36.34
N GLU A 224 -10.73 2.35 -36.65
CA GLU A 224 -11.92 3.00 -37.19
C GLU A 224 -12.32 2.39 -38.54
N LYS A 225 -11.36 2.19 -39.46
CA LYS A 225 -11.60 1.54 -40.77
C LYS A 225 -12.12 0.11 -40.61
N LEU A 226 -11.59 -0.64 -39.64
CA LEU A 226 -12.01 -2.01 -39.35
C LEU A 226 -13.38 -2.11 -38.68
N THR A 227 -13.90 -1.01 -38.12
CA THR A 227 -15.20 -0.96 -37.43
C THR A 227 -16.32 -0.37 -38.31
N GLN A 228 -16.03 -0.03 -39.57
CA GLN A 228 -17.06 0.42 -40.53
C GLN A 228 -18.00 -0.74 -40.93
N GLU A 229 -19.24 -0.38 -41.29
CA GLU A 229 -20.47 -1.19 -41.26
C GLU A 229 -20.46 -2.53 -42.06
N ASP A 230 -19.44 -2.83 -42.85
CA ASP A 230 -19.30 -4.07 -43.65
C ASP A 230 -18.17 -5.01 -43.17
N SER A 231 -17.53 -4.71 -42.04
CA SER A 231 -16.43 -5.51 -41.48
C SER A 231 -16.92 -6.53 -40.44
N ALA A 232 -16.52 -7.80 -40.59
CA ALA A 232 -16.80 -8.88 -39.63
C ALA A 232 -15.96 -8.80 -38.32
N GLY A 233 -15.38 -7.63 -38.02
CA GLY A 233 -14.52 -7.42 -36.86
C GLY A 233 -15.31 -7.40 -35.55
N LEU A 234 -14.80 -8.10 -34.54
CA LEU A 234 -15.34 -8.04 -33.17
C LEU A 234 -14.55 -7.01 -32.36
N CYS A 235 -15.24 -6.03 -31.77
CA CYS A 235 -14.62 -5.10 -30.83
C CYS A 235 -14.35 -5.81 -29.50
N THR A 236 -13.12 -5.73 -29.01
CA THR A 236 -12.74 -6.25 -27.70
C THR A 236 -12.57 -5.10 -26.71
N LEU A 237 -13.17 -5.23 -25.52
CA LEU A 237 -12.95 -4.27 -24.44
C LEU A 237 -11.60 -4.56 -23.77
N PRO A 238 -10.77 -3.53 -23.50
CA PRO A 238 -9.58 -3.71 -22.69
C PRO A 238 -10.01 -4.14 -21.27
N ALA A 239 -9.33 -5.14 -20.72
CA ALA A 239 -9.55 -5.54 -19.34
C ALA A 239 -8.95 -4.48 -18.41
N LEU A 240 -9.79 -3.84 -17.60
CA LEU A 240 -9.37 -2.91 -16.55
C LEU A 240 -9.32 -3.67 -15.22
N LYS A 241 -8.17 -3.62 -14.54
CA LYS A 241 -8.03 -4.20 -13.21
C LYS A 241 -8.39 -3.15 -12.16
N VAL A 242 -9.52 -3.34 -11.51
CA VAL A 242 -9.99 -2.49 -10.40
C VAL A 242 -9.59 -3.13 -9.08
N ASN A 243 -8.96 -2.35 -8.20
CA ASN A 243 -8.71 -2.68 -6.81
C ASN A 243 -9.77 -1.99 -5.97
N ASP A 244 -10.90 -2.67 -5.77
CA ASP A 244 -11.99 -2.20 -4.93
C ASP A 244 -11.92 -2.78 -3.52
N LYS A 245 -12.26 -1.95 -2.52
CA LYS A 245 -12.32 -2.34 -1.11
C LYS A 245 -13.52 -1.70 -0.46
N LEU A 246 -14.36 -2.52 0.16
CA LEU A 246 -15.46 -2.09 1.00
C LEU A 246 -15.20 -2.53 2.44
N ILE A 247 -14.81 -1.58 3.29
CA ILE A 247 -14.52 -1.84 4.71
C ILE A 247 -15.50 -1.08 5.59
N ILE A 248 -15.79 -1.60 6.78
CA ILE A 248 -16.55 -0.88 7.79
C ILE A 248 -15.58 -0.01 8.59
N ASP A 249 -15.78 1.29 8.55
CA ASP A 249 -15.20 2.22 9.50
C ASP A 249 -15.98 2.12 10.81
N THR A 250 -15.36 1.56 11.84
CA THR A 250 -16.01 1.35 13.14
C THR A 250 -16.20 2.65 13.93
N GLU A 251 -15.43 3.70 13.64
CA GLU A 251 -15.54 4.98 14.32
C GLU A 251 -16.69 5.81 13.75
N GLU A 252 -16.70 6.01 12.43
CA GLU A 252 -17.75 6.75 11.74
C GLU A 252 -19.03 5.91 11.52
N LYS A 253 -18.96 4.61 11.81
CA LYS A 253 -20.05 3.63 11.63
C LYS A 253 -20.60 3.63 10.20
N ALA A 254 -19.72 3.85 9.23
CA ALA A 254 -20.03 3.94 7.82
C ALA A 254 -19.20 2.91 7.03
N TYR A 255 -19.66 2.57 5.83
CA TYR A 255 -18.85 1.81 4.91
C TYR A 255 -17.94 2.76 4.13
N LEU A 256 -16.65 2.44 4.09
CA LEU A 256 -15.67 3.11 3.23
C LEU A 256 -15.46 2.24 1.99
N LEU A 257 -15.92 2.74 0.85
CA LEU A 257 -15.62 2.20 -0.47
C LEU A 257 -14.39 2.93 -1.03
N SER A 258 -13.33 2.19 -1.33
CA SER A 258 -12.16 2.68 -2.07
C SER A 258 -12.10 1.96 -3.41
N ILE A 259 -11.87 2.69 -4.50
CA ILE A 259 -11.76 2.16 -5.85
C ILE A 259 -10.46 2.69 -6.43
N GLU A 260 -9.53 1.81 -6.74
CA GLU A 260 -8.24 2.19 -7.33
C GLU A 260 -8.01 1.50 -8.67
N VAL A 261 -7.48 2.24 -9.64
CA VAL A 261 -7.13 1.77 -10.99
C VAL A 261 -5.76 2.29 -11.41
N ASP A 262 -5.14 1.63 -12.39
CA ASP A 262 -3.81 1.97 -12.92
C ASP A 262 -3.84 3.10 -13.96
N VAL A 263 -5.02 3.64 -14.26
CA VAL A 263 -5.24 4.75 -15.20
C VAL A 263 -6.13 5.82 -14.56
N PRO A 264 -6.02 7.10 -14.96
CA PRO A 264 -6.89 8.14 -14.44
C PRO A 264 -8.39 7.84 -14.64
N ILE A 265 -9.15 7.94 -13.55
CA ILE A 265 -10.60 7.82 -13.54
C ILE A 265 -11.20 9.15 -14.03
N ASP A 266 -12.14 9.08 -14.98
CA ASP A 266 -12.93 10.25 -15.37
C ASP A 266 -14.17 10.38 -14.48
N ASN A 267 -14.92 9.29 -14.34
CA ASN A 267 -16.12 9.26 -13.50
C ASN A 267 -16.39 7.87 -12.90
N VAL A 268 -17.06 7.86 -11.75
CA VAL A 268 -17.59 6.66 -11.08
C VAL A 268 -19.09 6.84 -10.90
N LEU A 269 -19.87 5.90 -11.42
CA LEU A 269 -21.31 5.84 -11.20
C LEU A 269 -21.62 4.89 -10.04
N VAL A 270 -22.34 5.40 -9.04
CA VAL A 270 -22.84 4.60 -7.92
C VAL A 270 -24.35 4.46 -8.09
N GLN A 271 -24.79 3.22 -8.27
CA GLN A 271 -26.19 2.83 -8.31
C GLN A 271 -26.49 1.92 -7.13
N CYS A 272 -27.59 2.18 -6.43
CA CYS A 272 -28.05 1.34 -5.34
C CYS A 272 -29.57 1.17 -5.41
N ASP A 273 -30.05 -0.03 -5.09
CA ASP A 273 -31.47 -0.38 -4.93
C ASP A 273 -32.00 -0.06 -3.52
N THR A 274 -31.11 0.33 -2.62
CA THR A 274 -31.39 0.64 -1.22
C THR A 274 -31.02 2.09 -0.94
N TYR A 275 -31.79 2.76 -0.09
CA TYR A 275 -31.46 4.12 0.34
C TYR A 275 -30.16 4.11 1.14
N ILE A 276 -29.14 4.77 0.61
CA ILE A 276 -27.85 4.99 1.24
C ILE A 276 -27.55 6.48 1.29
N GLU A 277 -26.86 6.92 2.34
CA GLU A 277 -26.33 8.28 2.45
C GLU A 277 -24.86 8.25 2.03
N LEU A 278 -24.51 9.11 1.08
CA LEU A 278 -23.13 9.27 0.60
C LEU A 278 -22.50 10.42 1.37
N LEU A 279 -21.51 10.10 2.20
CA LEU A 279 -20.79 11.07 3.03
C LEU A 279 -19.57 11.61 2.27
N ASP A 280 -19.30 12.90 2.41
CA ASP A 280 -18.10 13.52 1.88
C ASP A 280 -16.86 13.08 2.66
N VAL A 281 -15.75 12.88 1.96
CA VAL A 281 -14.45 12.50 2.53
C VAL A 281 -13.45 13.58 2.17
N ASP A 282 -12.75 14.16 3.16
CA ASP A 282 -11.84 15.30 2.96
C ASP A 282 -10.73 15.05 1.92
N LYS A 283 -10.26 13.79 1.80
CA LYS A 283 -9.24 13.40 0.82
C LYS A 283 -9.79 13.27 -0.61
N ASN A 284 -11.11 13.12 -0.77
CA ASN A 284 -11.75 12.96 -2.06
C ASN A 284 -11.99 14.33 -2.71
N THR A 285 -11.45 14.54 -3.90
CA THR A 285 -11.60 15.79 -4.65
C THR A 285 -12.64 15.71 -5.77
N ALA A 286 -13.27 14.54 -5.94
CA ALA A 286 -14.29 14.33 -6.96
C ALA A 286 -15.57 15.12 -6.67
N VAL A 287 -16.22 15.60 -7.72
CA VAL A 287 -17.48 16.33 -7.62
C VAL A 287 -18.63 15.33 -7.67
N LEU A 288 -19.41 15.27 -6.60
CA LEU A 288 -20.62 14.43 -6.51
C LEU A 288 -21.81 15.11 -7.21
N SER A 289 -22.47 14.38 -8.09
CA SER A 289 -23.74 14.74 -8.72
C SER A 289 -24.78 13.66 -8.46
N LEU A 290 -25.85 14.02 -7.73
CA LEU A 290 -26.99 13.14 -7.49
C LEU A 290 -28.01 13.28 -8.63
N SER A 291 -28.44 12.17 -9.20
CA SER A 291 -29.46 12.12 -10.24
C SER A 291 -30.81 11.71 -9.66
N GLU A 292 -31.89 12.32 -10.16
CA GLU A 292 -33.24 11.89 -9.81
C GLU A 292 -33.48 10.45 -10.28
N CYS A 293 -33.94 9.59 -9.37
CA CYS A 293 -34.21 8.19 -9.67
C CYS A 293 -35.64 8.04 -10.21
N ASP A 294 -35.78 7.37 -11.35
CA ASP A 294 -37.12 6.97 -11.85
C ASP A 294 -37.70 5.89 -10.93
N PRO A 295 -38.91 6.10 -10.36
CA PRO A 295 -39.58 5.12 -9.50
C PRO A 295 -39.74 3.72 -10.13
N HIS A 296 -39.74 3.61 -11.46
CA HIS A 296 -39.90 2.34 -12.18
C HIS A 296 -38.57 1.60 -12.42
N SER A 297 -37.43 2.26 -12.18
CA SER A 297 -36.11 1.70 -12.45
C SER A 297 -35.58 0.77 -11.36
N GLY A 298 -36.19 0.78 -10.17
CA GLY A 298 -35.72 0.05 -9.00
C GLY A 298 -34.49 0.67 -8.32
N ASN A 299 -34.04 1.85 -8.78
CA ASN A 299 -32.94 2.58 -8.16
C ASN A 299 -33.46 3.46 -7.02
N ALA A 300 -32.83 3.34 -5.86
CA ALA A 300 -33.05 4.24 -4.72
C ALA A 300 -32.02 5.39 -4.71
N VAL A 301 -30.80 5.13 -5.21
CA VAL A 301 -29.73 6.13 -5.31
C VAL A 301 -29.03 6.00 -6.67
N LEU A 302 -28.85 7.14 -7.34
CA LEU A 302 -28.01 7.30 -8.52
C LEU A 302 -27.09 8.50 -8.30
N ALA A 303 -25.79 8.23 -8.19
CA ALA A 303 -24.77 9.24 -7.97
C ALA A 303 -23.67 9.10 -9.03
N THR A 304 -23.09 10.22 -9.43
CA THR A 304 -21.90 10.26 -10.28
C THR A 304 -20.84 11.08 -9.59
N TYR A 305 -19.69 10.48 -9.33
CA TYR A 305 -18.48 11.17 -8.93
C TYR A 305 -17.68 11.50 -10.17
N ARG A 306 -17.46 12.79 -10.45
CA ARG A 306 -16.55 13.23 -11.50
C ARG A 306 -15.18 13.52 -10.89
N CYS A 307 -14.20 12.73 -11.26
CA CYS A 307 -12.85 12.84 -10.74
C CYS A 307 -12.10 14.03 -11.36
N GLN A 308 -11.16 14.60 -10.61
CA GLN A 308 -10.26 15.61 -11.13
C GLN A 308 -9.13 14.95 -11.94
N ALA A 309 -8.38 15.76 -12.70
CA ALA A 309 -7.30 15.25 -13.55
C ALA A 309 -6.30 14.38 -12.78
N ASN A 310 -5.93 13.24 -13.36
CA ASN A 310 -4.96 12.28 -12.83
C ASN A 310 -5.35 11.60 -11.50
N THR A 311 -6.64 11.58 -11.15
CA THR A 311 -7.12 10.81 -9.99
C THR A 311 -7.18 9.32 -10.33
N THR A 312 -6.53 8.48 -9.53
CA THR A 312 -6.48 7.01 -9.73
C THR A 312 -7.15 6.24 -8.59
N ARG A 313 -7.53 6.91 -7.50
CA ARG A 313 -8.13 6.34 -6.28
C ARG A 313 -9.22 7.24 -5.70
#